data_AF-A0A7K0E8C4-F1
#
_entry.id   AF-A0A7K0E8C4-F1
#
_cell.length_a   1.000
_cell.length_b   1.000
_cell.length_c   1.000
_cell.angle_alpha   90.00
_cell.angle_beta   90.00
_cell.angle_gamma   90.00
#
_symmetry.space_group_name_H-M   'P 1'
#
loop_
_entity.id
_entity.type
_entity.pdbx_description
1 polymer ?
#
loop_
_entity_poly.entity_id
_entity_poly.type
_entity_poly.pdbx_seq_one_letter_code
_entity_poly.pdbx_strand_id
1 'polypeptide(L)'
;MKNFKKHILLTVWFLAIMITYSCSKDNPLNPVGNCFGGNWAQGYANELQEWSNAATAYSENPTAENCANYKTAAKAYYDAINKIYECVPTASKAEIDQAIKEAKAEIDSENCE
;
A
#
# COMPACT_ATOMS: atom_id res chain seq x y z
N MET A 1 -11.75 41.27 -3.64
CA MET A 1 -11.91 40.08 -4.52
C MET A 1 -10.79 39.88 -5.57
N LYS A 2 -9.65 40.60 -5.51
CA LYS A 2 -8.57 40.47 -6.52
C LYS A 2 -7.51 39.42 -6.13
N ASN A 3 -7.27 39.26 -4.83
CA ASN A 3 -6.27 38.31 -4.29
C ASN A 3 -6.80 36.87 -4.15
N PHE A 4 -8.12 36.70 -3.93
CA PHE A 4 -8.74 35.38 -3.81
C PHE A 4 -8.66 34.56 -5.11
N LYS A 5 -8.78 35.21 -6.28
CA LYS A 5 -8.62 34.56 -7.59
C LYS A 5 -7.19 34.11 -7.87
N LYS A 6 -6.18 34.84 -7.38
CA LYS A 6 -4.77 34.44 -7.48
C LYS A 6 -4.45 33.22 -6.62
N HIS A 7 -5.03 33.15 -5.41
CA HIS A 7 -4.85 31.98 -4.54
C HIS A 7 -5.53 30.73 -5.10
N ILE A 8 -6.75 30.85 -5.65
CA ILE A 8 -7.42 29.73 -6.32
C ILE A 8 -6.62 29.20 -7.52
N LEU A 9 -6.06 30.09 -8.34
CA LEU A 9 -5.23 29.70 -9.49
C LEU A 9 -3.93 28.98 -9.07
N LEU A 10 -3.29 29.39 -7.98
CA LEU A 10 -2.09 28.75 -7.45
C LEU A 10 -2.37 27.37 -6.85
N THR A 11 -3.50 27.20 -6.14
CA THR A 11 -3.87 25.92 -5.54
C THR A 11 -4.25 24.88 -6.60
N VAL A 12 -4.91 25.29 -7.69
CA VAL A 12 -5.24 24.39 -8.82
C VAL A 12 -3.98 23.94 -9.56
N TRP A 13 -2.97 24.79 -9.66
CA TRP A 13 -1.69 24.44 -10.28
C TRP A 13 -0.88 23.42 -9.46
N PHE A 14 -0.89 23.56 -8.14
CA PHE A 14 -0.27 22.59 -7.23
C PHE A 14 -0.96 21.23 -7.28
N LEU A 15 -2.29 21.20 -7.41
CA LEU A 15 -3.04 19.96 -7.53
C LEU A 15 -2.75 19.25 -8.87
N ALA A 16 -2.57 20.01 -9.96
CA ALA A 16 -2.29 19.45 -11.30
C ALA A 16 -0.91 18.77 -11.40
N ILE A 17 0.11 19.27 -10.69
CA ILE A 17 1.45 18.67 -10.66
C ILE A 17 1.45 17.31 -9.94
N MET A 18 0.53 17.08 -9.00
CA MET A 18 0.42 15.78 -8.31
C MET A 18 -0.18 14.69 -9.19
N ILE A 19 -0.93 15.04 -10.25
CA ILE A 19 -1.56 14.07 -11.16
C ILE A 19 -0.58 13.60 -12.25
N THR A 20 0.52 14.32 -12.48
CA THR A 20 1.50 13.98 -13.54
C THR A 20 2.56 12.97 -13.12
N TYR A 21 2.60 12.54 -11.85
CA TYR A 21 3.40 11.38 -11.41
C TYR A 21 2.73 10.04 -11.76
N SER A 22 2.17 9.95 -12.97
CA SER A 22 1.85 8.68 -13.60
C SER A 22 3.16 7.93 -13.78
N CYS A 23 3.32 6.80 -13.09
CA CYS A 23 4.45 5.92 -13.24
C CYS A 23 4.56 5.49 -14.72
N SER A 24 5.52 6.07 -15.44
CA SER A 24 5.93 5.59 -16.77
C SER A 24 6.30 4.12 -16.65
N LYS A 25 5.72 3.28 -17.52
CA LYS A 25 6.07 1.85 -17.61
C LYS A 25 7.55 1.66 -17.99
N ASP A 26 8.14 2.65 -18.64
CA ASP A 26 9.55 2.73 -18.96
C ASP A 26 10.24 3.55 -17.87
N ASN A 27 10.56 2.90 -16.74
CA ASN A 27 11.37 3.52 -15.69
C ASN A 27 12.80 2.93 -15.77
N PRO A 28 13.84 3.74 -16.03
CA PRO A 28 15.23 3.30 -16.02
C PRO A 28 15.70 2.78 -14.64
N LEU A 29 14.86 2.90 -13.61
CA LEU A 29 15.03 2.25 -12.30
C LEU A 29 14.67 0.75 -12.28
N ASN A 30 14.29 0.14 -13.42
CA ASN A 30 14.16 -1.32 -13.54
C ASN A 30 15.19 -1.96 -14.49
N PRO A 31 16.50 -1.98 -14.14
CA PRO A 31 17.52 -2.58 -14.99
C PRO A 31 17.63 -4.11 -14.88
N VAL A 32 16.90 -4.80 -13.97
CA VAL A 32 17.17 -6.22 -13.67
C VAL A 32 15.96 -7.15 -13.48
N GLY A 33 14.71 -6.69 -13.38
CA GLY A 33 13.66 -7.59 -12.91
C GLY A 33 12.28 -7.25 -13.44
N ASN A 34 11.80 -8.07 -14.37
CA ASN A 34 10.39 -8.10 -14.77
C ASN A 34 9.51 -8.69 -13.65
N CYS A 35 9.65 -8.21 -12.40
CA CYS A 35 8.85 -8.64 -11.26
C CYS A 35 7.38 -8.49 -11.62
N PHE A 36 6.67 -9.62 -11.59
CA PHE A 36 5.26 -9.68 -11.96
C PHE A 36 4.97 -9.10 -13.35
N GLY A 37 5.87 -9.27 -14.32
CA GLY A 37 5.65 -8.77 -15.69
C GLY A 37 5.60 -7.24 -15.79
N GLY A 38 6.20 -6.53 -14.82
CA GLY A 38 6.11 -5.07 -14.70
C GLY A 38 4.84 -4.59 -13.99
N ASN A 39 3.92 -5.49 -13.63
CA ASN A 39 2.69 -5.19 -12.88
C ASN A 39 2.86 -5.45 -11.38
N TRP A 40 3.95 -4.98 -10.79
CA TRP A 40 4.19 -5.13 -9.34
C TRP A 40 3.08 -4.48 -8.49
N ALA A 41 2.47 -3.39 -8.98
CA ALA A 41 1.32 -2.76 -8.32
C ALA A 41 0.11 -3.71 -8.22
N GLN A 42 -0.13 -4.52 -9.26
CA GLN A 42 -1.18 -5.54 -9.21
C GLN A 42 -0.85 -6.66 -8.21
N GLY A 43 0.44 -6.90 -7.96
CA GLY A 43 0.94 -7.96 -7.09
C GLY A 43 0.60 -7.80 -5.61
N TYR A 44 0.11 -6.63 -5.18
CA TYR A 44 -0.42 -6.41 -3.83
C TYR A 44 -1.83 -5.78 -3.81
N ALA A 45 -2.32 -5.27 -4.94
CA ALA A 45 -3.57 -4.51 -4.99
C ALA A 45 -4.79 -5.34 -4.60
N ASN A 46 -4.80 -6.63 -4.95
CA ASN A 46 -5.89 -7.53 -4.57
C ASN A 46 -5.94 -7.71 -3.05
N GLU A 47 -4.80 -8.01 -2.44
CA GLU A 47 -4.67 -8.21 -1.00
C GLU A 47 -4.93 -6.91 -0.22
N LEU A 48 -4.56 -5.76 -0.76
CA LEU A 48 -4.91 -4.45 -0.19
C LEU A 48 -6.42 -4.20 -0.23
N GLN A 49 -7.09 -4.56 -1.32
CA GLN A 49 -8.54 -4.43 -1.44
C GLN A 49 -9.26 -5.39 -0.48
N GLU A 50 -8.78 -6.63 -0.37
CA GLU A 50 -9.30 -7.61 0.59
C GLU A 50 -9.12 -7.13 2.03
N TRP A 51 -7.96 -6.58 2.37
CA TRP A 51 -7.72 -6.01 3.69
C TRP A 51 -8.63 -4.81 3.95
N SER A 52 -8.78 -3.89 2.99
CA SER A 52 -9.70 -2.76 3.08
C SER A 52 -11.15 -3.21 3.33
N ASN A 53 -11.61 -4.23 2.61
CA ASN A 53 -12.95 -4.79 2.78
C ASN A 53 -13.13 -5.44 4.16
N ALA A 54 -12.13 -6.19 4.63
CA ALA A 54 -12.16 -6.82 5.95
C ALA A 54 -12.13 -5.78 7.08
N ALA A 55 -11.38 -4.68 6.90
CA ALA A 55 -11.36 -3.56 7.82
C ALA A 55 -12.74 -2.87 7.91
N THR A 56 -13.40 -2.64 6.77
CA THR A 56 -14.78 -2.14 6.76
C THR A 56 -15.74 -3.10 7.45
N ALA A 57 -15.69 -4.39 7.14
CA ALA A 57 -16.57 -5.39 7.75
C ALA A 57 -16.38 -5.49 9.27
N TYR A 58 -15.14 -5.42 9.76
CA TYR A 58 -14.86 -5.39 11.19
C TYR A 58 -15.33 -4.09 11.85
N SER A 59 -15.11 -2.94 11.19
CA SER A 59 -15.60 -1.65 11.69
C SER A 59 -17.12 -1.57 11.77
N GLU A 60 -17.84 -2.20 10.84
CA GLU A 60 -19.31 -2.23 10.82
C GLU A 60 -19.89 -3.25 11.79
N ASN A 61 -19.20 -4.38 11.98
CA ASN A 61 -19.62 -5.47 12.83
C ASN A 61 -18.42 -6.12 13.53
N PRO A 62 -18.02 -5.62 14.72
CA PRO A 62 -16.82 -6.07 15.43
C PRO A 62 -17.08 -7.41 16.12
N THR A 63 -17.08 -8.48 15.34
CA THR A 63 -17.13 -9.86 15.85
C THR A 63 -15.73 -10.46 15.84
N ALA A 64 -15.53 -11.50 16.65
CA ALA A 64 -14.30 -12.28 16.64
C ALA A 64 -13.97 -12.85 15.24
N GLU A 65 -14.99 -13.23 14.48
CA GLU A 65 -14.85 -13.71 13.10
C GLU A 65 -14.35 -12.58 12.18
N ASN A 66 -14.98 -11.41 12.21
CA ASN A 66 -14.58 -10.28 11.37
C ASN A 66 -13.19 -9.75 11.74
N CYS A 67 -12.83 -9.79 13.02
CA CYS A 67 -11.48 -9.43 13.42
C CYS A 67 -10.44 -10.46 12.93
N ALA A 68 -10.73 -11.76 13.03
CA ALA A 68 -9.85 -12.79 12.49
C ALA A 68 -9.67 -12.63 10.97
N ASN A 69 -10.73 -12.27 10.25
CA ASN A 69 -10.69 -11.97 8.82
C ASN A 69 -9.84 -10.72 8.54
N TYR A 70 -10.03 -9.63 9.29
CA TYR A 70 -9.20 -8.42 9.20
C TYR A 70 -7.71 -8.74 9.39
N LYS A 71 -7.36 -9.43 10.49
CA LYS A 71 -5.97 -9.80 10.79
C LYS A 71 -5.35 -10.70 9.70
N THR A 72 -6.14 -11.64 9.18
CA THR A 72 -5.69 -12.55 8.12
C THR A 72 -5.44 -11.80 6.82
N ALA A 73 -6.35 -10.93 6.41
CA ALA A 73 -6.22 -10.13 5.20
C ALA A 73 -5.05 -9.13 5.29
N ALA A 74 -4.85 -8.51 6.47
CA ALA A 74 -3.72 -7.64 6.72
C ALA A 74 -2.38 -8.37 6.54
N LYS A 75 -2.25 -9.57 7.12
CA LYS A 75 -1.04 -10.40 6.97
C LYS A 75 -0.80 -10.83 5.53
N ALA A 76 -1.87 -11.16 4.79
CA ALA A 76 -1.78 -11.50 3.37
C ALA A 76 -1.27 -10.32 2.53
N TYR A 77 -1.70 -9.09 2.83
CA TYR A 77 -1.16 -7.87 2.20
C TYR A 77 0.34 -7.70 2.46
N TYR A 78 0.80 -7.88 3.70
CA TYR A 78 2.22 -7.82 4.01
C TYR A 78 3.03 -8.94 3.35
N ASP A 79 2.46 -10.14 3.18
CA ASP A 79 3.09 -11.22 2.41
C ASP A 79 3.21 -10.88 0.91
N ALA A 80 2.17 -10.25 0.34
CA ALA A 80 2.19 -9.79 -1.04
C ALA A 80 3.29 -8.74 -1.27
N ILE A 81 3.41 -7.77 -0.35
CA ILE A 81 4.50 -6.79 -0.36
C ILE A 81 5.87 -7.46 -0.24
N ASN A 82 6.02 -8.43 0.68
CA ASN A 82 7.30 -9.12 0.87
C ASN A 82 7.76 -9.81 -0.41
N LYS A 83 6.86 -10.51 -1.12
CA LYS A 83 7.15 -11.17 -2.40
C LYS A 83 7.64 -10.19 -3.48
N ILE A 84 7.18 -8.94 -3.45
CA ILE A 84 7.64 -7.91 -4.37
C ILE A 84 9.08 -7.51 -4.03
N TYR A 85 9.37 -7.22 -2.76
CA TYR A 85 10.72 -6.83 -2.35
C TYR A 85 11.74 -7.97 -2.40
N GLU A 86 11.29 -9.22 -2.32
CA GLU A 86 12.14 -10.38 -2.63
C GLU A 86 12.59 -10.40 -4.09
N CYS A 87 11.76 -9.87 -4.99
CA CYS A 87 12.02 -9.83 -6.42
C CYS A 87 12.79 -8.57 -6.87
N VAL A 88 12.69 -7.47 -6.12
CA VAL A 88 13.38 -6.20 -6.44
C VAL A 88 14.77 -6.15 -5.79
N PRO A 89 15.86 -5.97 -6.55
CA PRO A 89 17.18 -5.73 -5.96
C PRO A 89 17.20 -4.44 -5.15
N THR A 90 17.31 -4.53 -3.82
CA THR A 90 17.35 -3.39 -2.92
C THR A 90 18.39 -3.58 -1.81
N ALA A 91 19.07 -2.50 -1.43
CA ALA A 91 19.98 -2.48 -0.28
C ALA A 91 19.22 -2.52 1.07
N SER A 92 17.95 -2.14 1.07
CA SER A 92 17.11 -2.04 2.27
C SER A 92 16.34 -3.33 2.61
N LYS A 93 16.72 -4.49 2.04
CA LYS A 93 15.96 -5.73 2.23
C LYS A 93 15.78 -6.09 3.71
N ALA A 94 16.84 -6.04 4.50
CA ALA A 94 16.77 -6.36 5.92
C ALA A 94 15.86 -5.40 6.71
N GLU A 95 15.86 -4.11 6.35
CA GLU A 95 15.02 -3.08 6.98
C GLU A 95 13.54 -3.31 6.64
N ILE A 96 13.26 -3.67 5.39
CA ILE A 96 11.91 -4.01 4.91
C ILE A 96 11.40 -5.29 5.58
N ASP A 97 12.21 -6.35 5.63
CA ASP A 97 11.87 -7.62 6.28
C ASP A 97 11.52 -7.39 7.76
N GLN A 98 12.30 -6.55 8.44
CA GLN A 98 12.06 -6.18 9.83
C GLN A 98 10.75 -5.38 9.99
N ALA A 99 10.50 -4.38 9.13
CA ALA A 99 9.27 -3.61 9.18
C ALA A 99 8.02 -4.47 8.92
N ILE A 100 8.10 -5.41 7.98
CA ILE A 100 7.01 -6.36 7.70
C ILE A 100 6.77 -7.27 8.91
N LYS A 101 7.84 -7.76 9.55
CA LYS A 101 7.72 -8.59 10.75
C LYS A 101 7.08 -7.82 11.91
N GLU A 102 7.50 -6.58 12.14
CA GLU A 102 6.95 -5.70 13.17
C GLU A 102 5.46 -5.43 12.92
N ALA A 103 5.07 -5.09 11.69
CA ALA A 103 3.68 -4.84 11.34
C ALA A 103 2.79 -6.08 11.54
N LYS A 104 3.27 -7.28 11.20
CA LYS A 104 2.53 -8.52 11.47
C LYS A 104 2.38 -8.80 12.97
N ALA A 105 3.41 -8.51 13.76
CA ALA A 105 3.35 -8.66 15.20
C ALA A 105 2.36 -7.66 15.84
N GLU A 106 2.30 -6.43 15.32
CA GLU A 106 1.32 -5.44 15.73
C GLU A 106 -0.11 -5.94 15.45
N ILE A 107 -0.39 -6.41 14.23
CA ILE A 107 -1.68 -7.02 13.86
C ILE A 107 -2.04 -8.17 14.80
N ASP A 108 -1.09 -9.06 15.10
CA ASP A 108 -1.35 -10.20 15.99
C ASP A 108 -1.66 -9.72 17.43
N SER A 109 -1.04 -8.62 17.88
CA SER A 109 -1.25 -8.03 19.20
C SER A 109 -2.55 -7.24 19.37
N GLU A 110 -3.22 -6.85 18.27
CA GLU A 110 -4.49 -6.14 18.36
C GLU A 110 -5.54 -6.98 19.08
N ASN A 111 -6.14 -6.48 20.17
CA ASN A 111 -7.24 -7.19 20.81
C ASN A 111 -8.53 -6.99 20.02
N CYS A 112 -9.08 -8.10 19.54
CA CYS A 112 -10.40 -8.18 18.93
C CYS A 112 -11.45 -8.28 20.04
N GLU A 113 -12.02 -7.16 20.47
CA GLU A 113 -13.11 -7.12 21.47
C GLU A 113 -14.47 -6.90 20.81
#